data_AF-A0A9P7JPB2-F1
#
_entry.id   AF-A0A9P7JPB2-F1
#
_cell.length_a   1.000
_cell.length_b   1.000
_cell.length_c   1.000
_cell.angle_alpha   90.00
_cell.angle_beta   90.00
_cell.angle_gamma   90.00
#
_symmetry.space_group_name_H-M   'P 1'
#
loop_
_entity.id
_entity.type
_entity.pdbx_description
1 polymer ?
#
loop_
_entity_poly.entity_id
_entity_poly.type
_entity_poly.pdbx_seq_one_letter_code
_entity_poly.pdbx_strand_id
1 'polypeptide(L)' 'CQPRLLASSVMKAMMAYLVLNYDIKLEKEGERPPDEWFLMNCSPSRKAEVMFRRRRP' A
#
# COMPACT_ATOMS: atom_id res chain seq x y z
N CYS A 1 20.50 -11.24 -3.18
CA CYS A 1 19.64 -12.42 -3.00
C CYS A 1 18.62 -12.46 -4.14
N GLN A 2 18.59 -13.51 -4.94
CA GLN A 2 17.69 -13.66 -6.09
C GLN A 2 16.19 -13.36 -5.83
N PRO A 3 15.59 -13.69 -4.66
CA PRO A 3 14.20 -13.33 -4.34
C PRO A 3 13.91 -11.82 -4.32
N ARG A 4 14.93 -10.95 -4.22
CA ARG A 4 14.73 -9.49 -4.27
C ARG A 4 14.15 -9.02 -5.60
N LEU A 5 14.59 -9.62 -6.71
CA LEU A 5 14.11 -9.25 -8.04
C LEU A 5 12.64 -9.67 -8.21
N LEU A 6 12.27 -10.84 -7.70
CA LEU A 6 10.89 -11.30 -7.67
C LEU A 6 10.01 -10.40 -6.80
N ALA A 7 10.44 -10.09 -5.58
CA ALA A 7 9.70 -9.17 -4.71
C ALA A 7 9.51 -7.80 -5.38
N SER A 8 10.55 -7.28 -6.04
CA SER A 8 10.45 -6.02 -6.77
C SER A 8 9.47 -6.08 -7.95
N SER A 9 9.50 -7.15 -8.75
CA SER A 9 8.60 -7.26 -9.91
C SER A 9 7.14 -7.41 -9.48
N VAL A 10 6.86 -8.24 -8.47
CA VAL A 10 5.50 -8.46 -7.94
C VAL A 10 4.94 -7.16 -7.35
N MET A 11 5.71 -6.48 -6.50
CA MET A 11 5.26 -5.22 -5.87
C MET A 11 5.01 -4.12 -6.90
N LYS A 12 5.86 -4.01 -7.93
CA LYS A 12 5.66 -3.05 -9.02
C LYS A 12 4.42 -3.37 -9.85
N ALA A 13 4.19 -4.65 -10.16
CA ALA A 13 3.01 -5.07 -10.92
C ALA A 13 1.71 -4.75 -10.15
N MET A 14 1.67 -5.08 -8.85
CA MET A 14 0.53 -4.73 -7.98
C MET A 14 0.31 -3.21 -7.91
N MET A 15 1.38 -2.43 -7.69
CA MET A 15 1.27 -0.98 -7.59
C MET A 15 0.84 -0.34 -8.91
N ALA A 16 1.35 -0.81 -10.05
CA ALA A 16 0.96 -0.33 -11.37
C ALA A 16 -0.54 -0.55 -11.63
N TYR A 17 -1.07 -1.71 -11.25
CA TYR A 17 -2.50 -1.99 -11.37
C TYR A 17 -3.35 -1.03 -10.51
N LEU A 18 -2.93 -0.79 -9.27
CA LEU A 18 -3.62 0.14 -8.37
C LEU A 18 -3.63 1.57 -8.92
N VAL A 19 -2.47 2.09 -9.33
CA VAL A 19 -2.33 3.47 -9.85
C VAL A 19 -3.13 3.70 -11.13
N LEU A 20 -3.21 2.70 -12.01
CA LEU A 20 -3.93 2.84 -13.28
C LEU A 20 -5.45 2.77 -13.10
N ASN A 21 -5.95 1.96 -12.16
CA ASN A 21 -7.36 1.62 -12.07
C ASN A 21 -8.10 2.26 -10.89
N TYR A 22 -7.40 2.76 -9.88
CA TYR A 22 -8.01 3.27 -8.65
C TYR A 22 -7.50 4.66 -8.26
N ASP A 23 -8.40 5.48 -7.74
CA ASP A 23 -8.07 6.61 -6.89
C ASP A 23 -8.05 6.12 -5.44
N ILE A 24 -6.98 6.43 -4.73
CA ILE A 24 -6.74 5.99 -3.36
C ILE A 24 -6.64 7.23 -2.48
N LYS A 25 -7.37 7.23 -1.36
CA LYS A 25 -7.24 8.23 -0.30
C LYS A 25 -7.15 7.55 1.05
N LEU A 26 -6.45 8.20 1.97
CA LEU A 26 -6.45 7.87 3.39
C LEU A 26 -7.53 8.70 4.10
N GLU A 27 -7.93 8.26 5.30
CA GLU A 27 -8.91 8.98 6.13
C GLU A 27 -8.55 10.46 6.32
N LYS A 28 -7.26 10.75 6.52
CA LYS A 28 -6.71 12.10 6.57
C LYS A 28 -5.80 12.34 5.36
N GLU A 29 -6.09 13.38 4.59
CA GLU A 29 -5.36 13.70 3.37
C GLU A 29 -3.95 14.22 3.71
N GLY A 30 -2.92 13.60 3.11
CA GLY A 30 -1.51 13.96 3.32
C GLY A 30 -0.86 13.36 4.58
N GLU A 31 -1.63 12.77 5.49
CA GLU A 31 -1.11 12.13 6.69
C GLU A 31 -1.06 10.60 6.52
N ARG A 32 0.14 10.03 6.62
CA ARG A 32 0.32 8.58 6.75
C ARG A 32 0.16 8.22 8.24
N PRO A 33 -0.77 7.30 8.61
CA PRO A 33 -0.87 6.80 9.97
C PRO A 33 0.47 6.23 10.47
N PRO A 34 0.80 6.39 11.76
CA PRO A 34 2.04 5.89 12.32
C PRO A 34 2.13 4.36 12.21
N ASP A 35 3.35 3.86 12.11
CA ASP A 35 3.59 2.42 12.06
C ASP A 35 3.31 1.76 13.41
N GLU A 36 2.80 0.53 13.37
CA GLU A 36 2.69 -0.35 14.53
C GLU A 36 3.92 -1.27 14.58
N TRP A 37 4.59 -1.27 15.73
CA TRP A 37 5.70 -2.17 16.01
C TRP A 37 5.22 -3.34 16.86
N PHE A 38 5.57 -4.54 16.43
CA PHE A 38 5.38 -5.76 17.20
C PHE A 38 6.68 -6.55 17.21
N LEU A 39 7.36 -6.59 18.36
CA LEU A 39 8.71 -7.13 18.50
C LEU A 39 9.67 -6.48 17.48
N MET A 40 10.23 -7.27 16.56
CA MET A 40 11.15 -6.82 15.51
C MET A 40 10.43 -6.41 14.21
N ASN A 41 9.09 -6.55 14.15
CA ASN A 41 8.32 -6.29 12.94
C ASN A 41 7.69 -4.89 12.96
N CYS A 42 7.95 -4.12 11.93
CA CYS A 42 7.31 -2.84 11.67
C CYS A 42 6.24 -3.02 10.59
N SER A 43 4.99 -2.70 10.93
CA SER A 43 3.83 -2.84 10.05
C SER A 43 3.09 -1.50 9.93
N PRO A 44 2.43 -1.20 8.81
CA PRO A 44 1.42 -0.14 8.82
C PRO A 44 0.36 -0.39 9.90
N SER A 45 -0.22 0.69 10.43
CA SER A 45 -1.32 0.63 11.39
C SER A 45 -2.46 -0.25 10.87
N ARG A 46 -2.93 -1.18 11.72
CA ARG A 46 -4.03 -2.10 11.37
C ARG A 46 -5.40 -1.42 11.42
N LYS A 47 -5.47 -0.23 12.00
CA LYS A 47 -6.67 0.61 12.08
C LYS A 47 -6.72 1.65 10.95
N ALA A 48 -5.69 1.75 10.12
CA ALA A 48 -5.68 2.69 9.01
C ALA A 48 -6.71 2.27 7.97
N GLU A 49 -7.61 3.20 7.62
CA GLU A 49 -8.57 3.01 6.55
C GLU A 49 -8.04 3.56 5.23
N VAL A 50 -8.21 2.76 4.16
CA VAL A 50 -7.83 3.11 2.80
C VAL A 50 -9.08 3.07 1.94
N MET A 51 -9.45 4.22 1.40
CA MET A 51 -10.61 4.36 0.52
C MET A 51 -10.19 4.14 -0.93
N PHE A 52 -10.86 3.20 -1.59
CA PHE A 52 -10.63 2.88 -3.01
C PHE A 52 -11.83 3.32 -3.84
N ARG A 53 -11.56 4.11 -4.89
CA ARG A 53 -12.53 4.43 -5.93
C ARG A 53 -12.02 3.96 -7.28
N ARG A 54 -12.78 3.10 -7.96
CA ARG A 54 -12.42 2.64 -9.31
C ARG A 54 -12.58 3.80 -10.31
N ARG A 55 -11.59 3.99 -11.18
CA ARG A 55 -11.56 5.09 -12.17
C ARG A 55 -12.43 4.85 -13.38
N ARG A 56 -12.61 3.59 -13.76
CA ARG A 56 -13.44 3.16 -14.90
C ARG A 56 -14.39 2.06 -14.44
N PRO A 57 -15.65 2.01 -14.92
CA PRO A 57 -16.61 0.97 -14.55
C PRO A 57 -16.09 -0.46 -14.76
#